data_AF-A0A967SR00-F1
#
_entry.id   AF-A0A967SR00-F1
#
_cell.length_a   1.000
_cell.length_b   1.000
_cell.length_c   1.000
_cell.angle_alpha   90.00
_cell.angle_beta   90.00
_cell.angle_gamma   90.00
#
_symmetry.space_group_name_H-M   'P 1'
#
loop_
_entity.id
_entity.type
_entity.pdbx_description
1 polymer ?
#
loop_
_entity_poly.entity_id
_entity_poly.type
_entity_poly.pdbx_seq_one_letter_code
_entity_poly.pdbx_strand_id
1 'polypeptide(L)'
;MPEPLHLLAIVAHPDDAELLCAGTLIRAADAGHRTGVLDLTGGEAGTAGSAELRRREAARAAEIMGLATRRVAGLPDGALENTVEARHRVAAVIRELRPDTVILMWPESRHPDHRIASQLAYDAAFVAGLTKAPVARRAVPAPQGPLRHGVPGARGEADLRRGHHRPDGAEARRHLRLRLPVRGEEGDGRGLS
;
A
#
# COMPACT_ATOMS: atom_id res chain seq x y z
N MET A 1 5.89 -19.77 -10.25
CA MET A 1 5.62 -18.85 -9.12
C MET A 1 5.83 -17.44 -9.66
N PRO A 2 4.98 -16.45 -9.37
CA PRO A 2 5.25 -15.09 -9.81
C PRO A 2 6.57 -14.59 -9.19
N GLU A 3 7.23 -13.68 -9.90
CA GLU A 3 8.39 -12.98 -9.35
C GLU A 3 7.97 -12.16 -8.11
N PRO A 4 8.86 -11.99 -7.11
CA PRO A 4 8.62 -11.15 -5.94
C PRO A 4 8.26 -9.71 -6.30
N LEU A 5 7.44 -9.08 -5.46
CA LEU A 5 7.21 -7.63 -5.50
C LEU A 5 8.17 -6.94 -4.54
N HIS A 6 8.50 -5.69 -4.85
CA HIS A 6 9.16 -4.81 -3.88
C HIS A 6 8.11 -4.12 -3.01
N LEU A 7 7.00 -3.66 -3.61
CA LEU A 7 5.91 -3.01 -2.90
C LEU A 7 4.57 -3.65 -3.25
N LEU A 8 3.75 -3.90 -2.24
CA LEU A 8 2.35 -4.30 -2.38
C LEU A 8 1.47 -3.36 -1.55
N ALA A 9 0.54 -2.64 -2.18
CA ALA A 9 -0.52 -1.96 -1.45
C ALA A 9 -1.69 -2.92 -1.22
N ILE A 10 -2.20 -3.00 0.01
CA ILE A 10 -3.40 -3.77 0.35
C ILE A 10 -4.44 -2.77 0.87
N VAL A 11 -5.55 -2.64 0.13
CA VAL A 11 -6.56 -1.59 0.32
C VAL A 11 -7.97 -2.17 0.30
N ALA A 12 -8.97 -1.42 0.77
CA ALA A 12 -10.32 -1.96 0.89
C ALA A 12 -11.00 -2.09 -0.49
N HIS A 13 -10.95 -1.03 -1.30
CA HIS A 13 -11.72 -0.92 -2.54
C HIS A 13 -10.87 -0.52 -3.75
N PRO A 14 -11.33 -0.83 -4.98
CA PRO A 14 -10.67 -0.31 -6.18
C PRO A 14 -10.86 1.21 -6.31
N ASP A 15 -9.77 1.94 -6.03
CA ASP A 15 -9.54 3.41 -6.11
C ASP A 15 -8.75 3.90 -4.88
N ASP A 16 -8.83 3.17 -3.77
CA ASP A 16 -8.13 3.48 -2.53
C ASP A 16 -6.62 3.54 -2.72
N ALA A 17 -6.03 2.60 -3.49
CA ALA A 17 -4.59 2.59 -3.73
C ALA A 17 -4.14 3.83 -4.50
N GLU A 18 -4.98 4.28 -5.44
CA GLU A 18 -4.77 5.49 -6.21
C GLU A 18 -4.75 6.74 -5.32
N LEU A 19 -5.73 6.84 -4.41
CA LEU A 19 -5.85 7.96 -3.46
C LEU A 19 -4.76 7.94 -2.39
N LEU A 20 -4.45 6.76 -1.87
CA LEU A 20 -3.52 6.57 -0.75
C LEU A 20 -2.07 6.74 -1.18
N CYS A 21 -1.68 6.12 -2.30
CA CYS A 21 -0.25 5.89 -2.57
C CYS A 21 0.15 5.79 -4.05
N ALA A 22 -0.68 6.24 -5.00
CA ALA A 22 -0.34 6.19 -6.44
C ALA A 22 1.05 6.77 -6.75
N GLY A 23 1.37 7.95 -6.22
CA GLY A 23 2.65 8.61 -6.47
C GLY A 23 3.84 7.77 -6.00
N THR A 24 3.71 7.06 -4.88
CA THR A 24 4.75 6.16 -4.36
C THR A 24 4.92 4.95 -5.26
N LEU A 25 3.81 4.30 -5.64
CA LEU A 25 3.82 3.12 -6.51
C LEU A 25 4.38 3.44 -7.91
N ILE A 26 3.97 4.57 -8.49
CA ILE A 26 4.49 5.04 -9.79
C ILE A 26 5.98 5.31 -9.72
N ARG A 27 6.43 6.07 -8.71
CA ARG A 27 7.85 6.39 -8.56
C ARG A 27 8.71 5.14 -8.35
N ALA A 28 8.20 4.15 -7.61
CA ALA A 28 8.89 2.87 -7.44
C ALA A 28 8.94 2.09 -8.77
N ALA A 29 7.83 2.04 -9.51
CA ALA A 29 7.78 1.40 -10.84
C ALA A 29 8.73 2.06 -11.85
N ASP A 30 8.76 3.39 -11.89
CA ASP A 30 9.68 4.17 -12.74
C ASP A 30 11.16 3.94 -12.37
N ALA A 31 11.44 3.59 -11.11
CA ALA A 31 12.77 3.18 -10.65
C ALA A 31 13.11 1.70 -10.92
N GLY A 32 12.23 0.97 -11.62
CA GLY A 32 12.41 -0.45 -11.95
C GLY A 32 11.93 -1.43 -10.88
N HIS A 33 11.29 -0.96 -9.81
CA HIS A 33 10.72 -1.84 -8.80
C HIS A 33 9.40 -2.45 -9.27
N ARG A 34 9.21 -3.74 -9.00
CA ARG A 34 7.94 -4.44 -9.21
C ARG A 34 6.94 -4.06 -8.12
N THR A 35 5.88 -3.36 -8.48
CA THR A 35 4.83 -2.89 -7.57
C THR A 35 3.50 -3.60 -7.84
N GLY A 36 2.63 -3.69 -6.84
CA GLY A 36 1.30 -4.26 -7.03
C GLY A 36 0.26 -3.75 -6.05
N VAL A 37 -0.99 -4.09 -6.34
CA VAL A 37 -2.17 -3.73 -5.53
C VAL A 37 -3.01 -4.98 -5.28
N LEU A 38 -3.51 -5.13 -4.05
CA LEU A 38 -4.55 -6.07 -3.67
C LEU A 38 -5.73 -5.27 -3.10
N ASP A 39 -6.81 -5.17 -3.88
CA ASP A 39 -8.09 -4.67 -3.41
C ASP A 39 -8.78 -5.81 -2.62
N LEU A 40 -9.22 -5.57 -1.40
CA LEU A 40 -9.82 -6.61 -0.56
C LEU A 40 -11.23 -6.98 -1.06
N THR A 41 -11.97 -5.98 -1.53
CA THR A 41 -13.33 -6.12 -2.05
C THR A 41 -13.37 -5.72 -3.53
N GLY A 42 -14.50 -6.01 -4.19
CA GLY A 42 -14.72 -5.53 -5.56
C GLY A 42 -15.22 -4.10 -5.63
N GLY A 43 -15.62 -3.48 -4.51
CA GLY A 43 -16.35 -2.20 -4.47
C GLY A 43 -17.83 -2.34 -4.86
N GLU A 44 -18.42 -3.54 -4.80
CA GLU A 44 -19.77 -3.85 -5.29
C GLU A 44 -20.93 -3.08 -4.65
N ALA A 45 -20.76 -2.51 -3.45
CA ALA A 45 -21.75 -1.71 -2.75
C ALA A 45 -21.71 -0.21 -3.14
N GLY A 46 -20.76 0.21 -4.00
CA GLY A 46 -20.67 1.57 -4.49
C GLY A 46 -21.96 2.05 -5.20
N THR A 47 -22.37 3.29 -4.93
CA THR A 47 -23.66 3.84 -5.40
C THR A 47 -23.67 4.21 -6.89
N ALA A 48 -22.50 4.37 -7.51
CA ALA A 48 -22.35 4.78 -8.90
C ALA A 48 -21.54 3.76 -9.70
N GLY A 49 -21.85 3.69 -11.00
CA GLY A 49 -21.19 2.77 -11.93
C GLY A 49 -21.70 1.33 -11.81
N SER A 50 -20.92 0.39 -12.36
CA SER A 50 -21.21 -1.04 -12.32
C SER A 50 -19.95 -1.82 -11.92
N ALA A 51 -20.11 -3.06 -11.47
CA ALA A 51 -18.96 -3.92 -11.15
C ALA A 51 -18.04 -4.13 -12.35
N GLU A 52 -18.60 -4.19 -13.57
CA GLU A 52 -17.81 -4.29 -14.80
C GLU A 52 -17.05 -2.99 -15.10
N LEU A 53 -17.71 -1.83 -14.94
CA LEU A 53 -17.06 -0.54 -15.14
C LEU A 53 -15.89 -0.35 -14.16
N ARG A 54 -16.11 -0.62 -12.86
CA ARG A 54 -15.07 -0.56 -11.83
C ARG A 54 -13.89 -1.47 -12.15
N ARG A 55 -14.13 -2.70 -12.60
CA ARG A 55 -13.05 -3.60 -13.04
C ARG A 55 -12.23 -3.00 -14.18
N ARG A 56 -12.88 -2.37 -15.17
CA ARG A 56 -12.19 -1.72 -16.29
C ARG A 56 -11.39 -0.51 -15.86
N GLU A 57 -11.96 0.32 -14.99
CA GLU A 57 -11.29 1.49 -14.41
C GLU A 57 -10.06 1.08 -13.60
N ALA A 58 -10.21 0.08 -12.72
CA ALA A 58 -9.11 -0.45 -11.90
C ALA A 58 -7.99 -1.08 -12.75
N ALA A 59 -8.34 -1.79 -13.83
CA ALA A 59 -7.37 -2.33 -14.77
C ALA A 59 -6.63 -1.21 -15.51
N ARG A 60 -7.36 -0.18 -15.95
CA ARG A 60 -6.77 0.98 -16.63
C ARG A 60 -5.85 1.78 -15.70
N ALA A 61 -6.23 1.97 -14.45
CA ALA A 61 -5.39 2.61 -13.44
C ALA A 61 -4.10 1.82 -13.19
N ALA A 62 -4.19 0.48 -13.12
CA ALA A 62 -3.02 -0.38 -12.98
C ALA A 62 -2.02 -0.22 -14.15
N GLU A 63 -2.53 -0.12 -15.39
CA GLU A 63 -1.69 0.17 -16.56
C GLU A 63 -1.01 1.54 -16.47
N ILE A 64 -1.76 2.59 -16.10
CA ILE A 64 -1.24 3.96 -15.95
C ILE A 64 -0.16 4.02 -14.87
N MET A 65 -0.36 3.29 -13.78
CA MET A 65 0.55 3.24 -12.63
C MET A 65 1.78 2.36 -12.86
N GLY A 66 1.82 1.56 -13.94
CA GLY A 66 2.91 0.64 -14.22
C GLY A 66 2.97 -0.55 -13.26
N LEU A 67 1.83 -1.00 -12.72
CA LEU A 67 1.80 -2.10 -11.75
C LEU A 67 2.14 -3.45 -12.41
N ALA A 68 2.94 -4.26 -11.72
CA ALA A 68 3.21 -5.64 -12.11
C ALA A 68 2.00 -6.57 -11.88
N THR A 69 1.17 -6.27 -10.88
CA THR A 69 -0.06 -7.02 -10.60
C THR A 69 -1.10 -6.17 -9.86
N ARG A 70 -2.38 -6.34 -10.21
CA ARG A 70 -3.53 -5.89 -9.40
C ARG A 70 -4.50 -7.04 -9.23
N ARG A 71 -5.01 -7.27 -8.03
CA ARG A 71 -5.91 -8.40 -7.71
C ARG A 71 -7.04 -7.96 -6.79
N VAL A 72 -8.13 -8.71 -6.82
CA VAL A 72 -9.28 -8.53 -5.91
C VAL A 72 -9.41 -9.78 -5.04
N ALA A 73 -9.36 -9.64 -3.71
CA ALA A 73 -9.46 -10.77 -2.77
C ALA A 73 -10.89 -11.35 -2.69
N GLY A 74 -11.89 -10.60 -3.16
CA GLY A 74 -13.29 -11.04 -3.22
C GLY A 74 -13.88 -11.21 -1.82
N LEU A 75 -13.51 -10.33 -0.89
CA LEU A 75 -14.19 -10.19 0.38
C LEU A 75 -15.42 -9.28 0.22
N PRO A 76 -16.46 -9.42 1.06
CA PRO A 76 -17.69 -8.65 0.92
C PRO A 76 -17.47 -7.15 1.11
N ASP A 77 -17.89 -6.34 0.14
CA ASP A 77 -17.91 -4.87 0.25
C ASP A 77 -18.97 -4.38 1.23
N GLY A 78 -18.62 -3.39 2.07
CA GLY A 78 -19.48 -2.82 3.12
C GLY A 78 -19.68 -3.71 4.34
N ALA A 79 -19.14 -4.94 4.30
CA ALA A 79 -19.21 -5.93 5.37
C ALA A 79 -17.85 -6.61 5.58
N LEU A 80 -16.77 -5.84 5.45
CA LEU A 80 -15.43 -6.37 5.61
C LEU A 80 -15.19 -6.77 7.07
N GLU A 81 -14.73 -8.00 7.28
CA GLU A 81 -14.42 -8.54 8.61
C GLU A 81 -13.02 -9.15 8.67
N ASN A 82 -12.36 -8.98 9.81
CA ASN A 82 -11.05 -9.55 10.06
C ASN A 82 -11.15 -10.97 10.64
N THR A 83 -11.69 -11.89 9.83
CA THR A 83 -11.84 -13.30 10.20
C THR A 83 -10.56 -14.10 9.94
N VAL A 84 -10.46 -15.30 10.53
CA VAL A 84 -9.35 -16.23 10.25
C VAL A 84 -9.30 -16.59 8.76
N GLU A 85 -10.45 -16.80 8.12
CA GLU A 85 -10.53 -17.09 6.70
C GLU A 85 -10.01 -15.93 5.86
N ALA A 86 -10.44 -14.70 6.16
CA ALA A 86 -9.99 -13.50 5.47
C ALA A 86 -8.47 -13.32 5.62
N ARG A 87 -7.93 -13.49 6.82
CA ARG A 87 -6.47 -13.42 7.09
C ARG A 87 -5.72 -14.46 6.27
N HIS A 88 -6.20 -15.71 6.23
CA HIS A 88 -5.57 -16.76 5.44
C HIS A 88 -5.63 -16.46 3.93
N ARG A 89 -6.73 -15.90 3.44
CA ARG A 89 -6.87 -15.52 2.03
C ARG A 89 -5.86 -14.45 1.65
N VAL A 90 -5.71 -13.40 2.46
CA VAL A 90 -4.75 -12.31 2.22
C VAL A 90 -3.30 -12.82 2.42
N ALA A 91 -3.05 -13.61 3.46
CA ALA A 91 -1.73 -14.19 3.73
C ALA A 91 -1.25 -15.09 2.58
N ALA A 92 -2.15 -15.82 1.92
CA ALA A 92 -1.81 -16.62 0.75
C ALA A 92 -1.30 -15.75 -0.41
N VAL A 93 -1.91 -14.58 -0.63
CA VAL A 93 -1.44 -13.62 -1.64
C VAL A 93 -0.08 -13.04 -1.26
N ILE A 94 0.12 -12.69 0.02
CA ILE A 94 1.42 -12.20 0.51
C ILE A 94 2.51 -13.28 0.31
N ARG A 95 2.24 -14.55 0.61
CA ARG A 95 3.17 -15.67 0.36
C ARG A 95 3.46 -15.89 -1.12
N GLU A 96 2.45 -15.72 -1.97
CA GLU A 96 2.60 -15.87 -3.42
C GLU A 96 3.48 -14.76 -4.00
N LEU A 97 3.21 -13.50 -3.62
CA LEU A 97 3.84 -12.31 -4.19
C LEU A 97 5.13 -11.89 -3.49
N ARG A 98 5.38 -12.38 -2.27
CA ARG A 98 6.58 -12.11 -1.46
C ARG A 98 7.03 -10.64 -1.49
N PRO A 99 6.16 -9.68 -1.13
CA PRO A 99 6.53 -8.27 -1.13
C PRO A 99 7.59 -7.95 -0.07
N ASP A 100 8.58 -7.13 -0.40
CA ASP A 100 9.54 -6.59 0.58
C ASP A 100 8.87 -5.59 1.54
N THR A 101 7.93 -4.80 1.02
CA THR A 101 7.18 -3.79 1.78
C THR A 101 5.70 -3.88 1.45
N VAL A 102 4.86 -3.79 2.48
CA VAL A 102 3.40 -3.71 2.36
C VAL A 102 2.92 -2.32 2.79
N ILE A 103 2.13 -1.66 1.94
CA ILE A 103 1.46 -0.39 2.24
C ILE A 103 0.03 -0.69 2.65
N LEU A 104 -0.40 -0.13 3.78
CA LEU A 104 -1.71 -0.37 4.38
C LEU A 104 -2.52 0.92 4.50
N MET A 105 -3.85 0.76 4.59
CA MET A 105 -4.76 1.85 4.94
C MET A 105 -4.42 2.43 6.32
N TRP A 106 -4.63 3.74 6.49
CA TRP A 106 -4.52 4.36 7.81
C TRP A 106 -5.59 3.80 8.78
N PRO A 107 -5.22 3.37 10.00
CA PRO A 107 -6.14 2.68 10.92
C PRO A 107 -7.28 3.55 11.45
N GLU A 108 -7.12 4.87 11.54
CA GLU A 108 -8.19 5.79 11.96
C GLU A 108 -8.88 6.45 10.75
N SER A 109 -9.75 5.67 10.08
CA SER A 109 -10.59 6.15 8.96
C SER A 109 -12.06 6.27 9.34
N ARG A 110 -12.76 7.25 8.75
CA ARG A 110 -14.23 7.38 8.86
C ARG A 110 -14.96 6.19 8.24
N HIS A 111 -14.37 5.57 7.21
CA HIS A 111 -14.98 4.44 6.52
C HIS A 111 -14.64 3.15 7.29
N PRO A 112 -15.64 2.37 7.75
CA PRO A 112 -15.41 1.18 8.57
C PRO A 112 -14.52 0.15 7.85
N ASP A 113 -14.78 -0.14 6.57
CA ASP A 113 -13.94 -1.07 5.81
C ASP A 113 -12.47 -0.66 5.74
N HIS A 114 -12.13 0.64 5.72
CA HIS A 114 -10.72 1.06 5.68
C HIS A 114 -9.99 0.69 6.98
N ARG A 115 -10.69 0.84 8.12
CA ARG A 115 -10.16 0.44 9.43
C ARG A 115 -9.95 -1.06 9.51
N ILE A 116 -10.94 -1.83 9.04
CA ILE A 116 -10.85 -3.29 9.01
C ILE A 116 -9.77 -3.75 8.01
N ALA A 117 -9.67 -3.13 6.85
CA ALA A 117 -8.65 -3.43 5.84
C ALA A 117 -7.24 -3.25 6.41
N SER A 118 -7.00 -2.16 7.14
CA SER A 118 -5.74 -1.90 7.84
C SER A 118 -5.38 -3.05 8.79
N GLN A 119 -6.29 -3.39 9.72
CA GLN A 119 -6.06 -4.45 10.70
C GLN A 119 -5.93 -5.84 10.05
N LEU A 120 -6.80 -6.16 9.11
CA LEU A 120 -6.80 -7.44 8.40
C LEU A 120 -5.49 -7.66 7.65
N ALA A 121 -5.02 -6.65 6.93
CA ALA A 121 -3.78 -6.75 6.17
C ALA A 121 -2.55 -6.84 7.08
N TYR A 122 -2.53 -6.11 8.21
CA TYR A 122 -1.49 -6.25 9.23
C TYR A 122 -1.45 -7.66 9.82
N ASP A 123 -2.60 -8.19 10.26
CA ASP A 123 -2.69 -9.54 10.83
C ASP A 123 -2.33 -10.61 9.78
N ALA A 124 -2.75 -10.43 8.53
CA ALA A 124 -2.42 -11.33 7.44
C ALA A 124 -0.92 -11.33 7.13
N ALA A 125 -0.24 -10.19 7.22
CA ALA A 125 1.22 -10.12 7.06
C ALA A 125 1.95 -10.91 8.16
N PHE A 126 1.49 -10.80 9.41
CA PHE A 126 2.00 -11.63 10.50
C PHE A 126 1.78 -13.13 10.22
N VAL A 127 0.55 -13.51 9.87
CA VAL A 127 0.18 -14.90 9.55
C VAL A 127 0.97 -15.45 8.35
N ALA A 128 1.26 -14.61 7.35
CA ALA A 128 2.05 -15.00 6.19
C ALA A 128 3.46 -15.48 6.60
N GLY A 129 4.06 -14.89 7.64
CA GLY A 129 5.36 -15.28 8.18
C GLY A 129 5.35 -16.58 9.01
N LEU A 130 4.19 -17.05 9.47
CA LEU A 130 4.10 -18.26 10.30
C LEU A 130 4.21 -19.53 9.46
N THR A 131 5.39 -20.17 9.41
CA THR A 131 5.65 -21.36 8.57
C THR A 131 4.64 -22.49 8.77
N LYS A 132 4.09 -22.66 9.98
CA LYS A 132 3.12 -23.71 10.33
C LYS A 132 1.66 -23.33 10.11
N ALA A 133 1.35 -22.08 9.77
CA ALA A 133 -0.04 -21.65 9.55
C ALA A 133 -0.63 -22.33 8.31
N PRO A 134 -1.90 -22.82 8.37
CA PRO A 134 -2.55 -23.57 7.29
C PRO A 134 -3.07 -22.64 6.18
N VAL A 135 -2.18 -21.81 5.64
CA VAL A 135 -2.46 -20.88 4.55
C VAL A 135 -2.27 -21.60 3.22
N ALA A 136 -3.30 -21.57 2.37
CA ALA A 136 -3.25 -22.17 1.04
C ALA A 136 -2.12 -21.57 0.19
N ARG A 137 -1.57 -22.37 -0.75
CA ARG A 137 -0.51 -21.91 -1.67
C ARG A 137 -0.99 -20.86 -2.68
N ARG A 138 -2.30 -20.80 -2.94
CA ARG A 138 -2.95 -19.81 -3.82
C ARG A 138 -4.39 -19.65 -3.38
N ALA A 139 -4.85 -18.41 -3.20
CA ALA A 139 -6.20 -18.14 -2.72
C ALA A 139 -6.98 -17.15 -3.60
N VAL A 140 -6.30 -16.34 -4.41
CA VAL A 140 -6.92 -15.31 -5.24
C VAL A 140 -6.51 -15.52 -6.71
N PRO A 141 -7.46 -15.43 -7.67
CA PRO A 141 -7.14 -15.52 -9.09
C PRO A 141 -6.08 -14.50 -9.51
N ALA A 142 -5.29 -14.85 -10.53
CA ALA A 142 -4.44 -13.87 -11.20
C ALA A 142 -5.33 -12.83 -11.92
N PRO A 143 -4.82 -11.61 -12.17
CA PRO A 143 -5.54 -10.62 -12.95
C PRO A 143 -5.99 -11.16 -14.31
N GLN A 144 -7.15 -10.71 -14.77
CA GLN A 144 -7.67 -10.99 -16.11
C GLN A 144 -7.36 -9.79 -17.01
N GLY A 145 -6.47 -9.96 -18.00
CA GLY A 145 -6.09 -8.89 -18.94
C GLY A 145 -4.57 -8.64 -18.99
N PRO A 146 -4.07 -7.94 -20.03
CA PRO A 146 -2.64 -7.75 -20.23
C PRO A 146 -2.08 -6.74 -19.22
N LEU A 147 -1.39 -7.24 -18.20
CA LEU A 147 -0.46 -6.42 -17.43
C LEU A 147 0.88 -6.45 -18.16
N ARG A 148 1.19 -5.38 -18.89
CA ARG A 148 2.44 -5.32 -19.65
C ARG A 148 3.62 -5.28 -18.69
N HIS A 149 4.47 -6.30 -18.74
CA HIS A 149 5.85 -6.18 -18.29
C HIS A 149 6.64 -5.39 -19.33
N GLY A 150 7.26 -4.29 -18.92
CA GLY A 150 8.16 -3.51 -19.77
C GLY A 150 7.68 -2.08 -19.95
N VAL A 151 8.38 -1.18 -19.28
CA VAL A 151 8.31 0.26 -19.49
C VAL A 151 8.80 0.56 -20.92
N PRO A 152 7.99 1.13 -21.85
CA PRO A 152 8.52 1.83 -22.99
C PRO A 152 9.05 3.17 -22.48
N GLY A 153 10.35 3.22 -22.21
CA GLY A 153 11.07 4.42 -21.80
C GLY A 153 10.80 4.79 -20.34
N ALA A 154 11.84 4.68 -19.51
CA ALA A 154 11.99 5.62 -18.40
C ALA A 154 11.57 6.99 -18.95
N ARG A 155 10.51 7.59 -18.42
CA ARG A 155 10.18 8.98 -18.77
C ARG A 155 11.47 9.73 -18.47
N GLY A 156 12.17 10.14 -19.52
CA GLY A 156 13.51 10.68 -19.38
C GLY A 156 13.45 11.82 -18.36
N GLU A 157 14.54 12.03 -17.64
CA GLU A 157 14.72 13.18 -16.72
C GLU A 157 14.37 14.56 -17.31
N ALA A 158 14.06 14.63 -18.61
CA ALA A 158 13.77 15.82 -19.37
C ALA A 158 12.41 16.49 -19.08
N ASP A 159 11.40 15.79 -18.55
CA ASP A 159 10.03 16.38 -18.46
C ASP A 159 9.64 16.92 -17.07
N LEU A 160 10.44 16.68 -16.03
CA LEU A 160 10.20 17.22 -14.68
C LEU A 160 10.97 18.51 -14.37
N ARG A 161 11.70 19.08 -15.34
CA ARG A 161 12.52 20.30 -15.17
C ARG A 161 11.83 21.60 -15.59
N ARG A 162 10.55 21.59 -16.00
CA ARG A 162 9.82 22.83 -16.26
C ARG A 162 8.94 23.19 -15.07
N GLY A 163 9.51 24.05 -14.23
CA GLY A 163 8.79 24.83 -13.23
C GLY A 163 8.61 24.11 -11.92
N HIS A 164 9.66 24.06 -11.09
CA HIS A 164 9.65 24.27 -9.65
C HIS A 164 11.13 24.37 -9.24
N HIS A 165 11.55 25.54 -8.77
CA HIS A 165 12.90 25.78 -8.26
C HIS A 165 13.12 24.87 -7.05
N ARG A 166 13.98 23.86 -7.16
CA ARG A 166 14.44 23.08 -6.00
C ARG A 166 15.42 23.95 -5.22
N PRO A 167 15.17 24.26 -3.93
CA PRO A 167 16.22 24.81 -3.07
C PRO A 167 17.29 23.72 -2.87
N ASP A 168 18.54 24.17 -2.75
CA ASP A 168 19.73 23.33 -2.63
C ASP A 168 19.66 22.45 -1.37
N GLY A 169 20.16 21.21 -1.46
CA GLY A 169 20.11 20.19 -0.41
C GLY A 169 20.90 20.54 0.86
N ALA A 170 21.64 21.64 0.85
CA ALA A 170 22.27 22.23 2.02
C ALA A 170 21.28 23.01 2.92
N GLU A 171 20.17 23.52 2.38
CA GLU A 171 19.21 24.36 3.12
C GLU A 171 18.15 23.52 3.86
N ALA A 172 17.74 22.38 3.28
CA ALA A 172 16.79 21.45 3.89
C ALA A 172 17.28 20.80 5.20
N ARG A 173 18.58 20.88 5.50
CA ARG A 173 19.19 20.34 6.74
C ARG A 173 19.16 21.31 7.93
N ARG A 174 18.61 22.52 7.78
CA ARG A 174 18.54 23.51 8.89
C ARG A 174 17.23 23.49 9.70
N HIS A 175 16.18 22.81 9.24
CA HIS A 175 14.87 22.84 9.90
C HIS A 175 14.31 21.45 10.21
N LEU A 176 15.07 20.64 10.97
CA LEU A 176 14.47 19.58 11.79
C LEU A 176 15.40 19.22 12.96
N ARG A 177 15.54 20.14 13.92
CA ARG A 177 15.99 19.81 15.28
C ARG A 177 14.83 20.08 16.24
N LEU A 178 13.89 19.15 16.28
CA LEU A 178 12.97 19.01 17.41
C LEU A 178 13.82 18.67 18.64
N ARG A 179 14.10 19.67 19.48
CA ARG A 179 14.66 19.46 20.82
C ARG A 179 13.54 18.94 21.71
N LEU A 180 13.62 17.68 22.10
CA LEU A 180 12.84 17.14 23.22
C LEU A 180 13.29 17.85 24.51
N PRO A 181 12.38 18.32 25.38
CA PRO A 181 12.77 18.84 26.68
C PRO A 181 13.22 17.69 27.59
N VAL A 182 14.47 17.76 28.04
CA VAL A 182 14.98 16.93 29.13
C VAL A 182 14.33 17.44 30.42
N ARG A 183 13.64 16.56 31.16
CA ARG A 183 13.10 16.89 32.48
C ARG A 183 14.28 17.19 33.42
N GLY A 184 14.22 18.34 34.07
CA GLY A 184 15.21 18.74 35.07
C GLY A 184 15.10 17.86 36.32
N GLU A 185 16.22 17.25 36.68
CA GLU A 185 16.54 16.94 38.06
C GLU A 185 17.57 17.96 38.52
N GLU A 186 17.19 18.88 39.39
CA GLU A 186 18.13 19.56 40.27
C GLU A 186 17.59 19.47 41.69
N GLY A 187 18.22 18.58 42.45
CA GLY A 187 18.16 18.58 43.90
C GLY A 187 19.10 19.62 44.48
N ASP A 188 18.61 20.21 45.56
CA ASP A 188 19.30 20.51 46.82
C ASP A 188 20.54 21.42 46.82
N GLY A 189 20.38 22.56 47.50
CA GLY A 189 21.25 22.88 48.62
C GLY A 189 22.15 24.10 48.48
N ARG A 190 22.09 24.95 49.53
CA ARG A 190 22.90 26.16 49.86
C ARG A 190 22.30 27.45 49.27
N GLY A 191 21.82 28.43 50.02
CA GLY A 191 22.10 28.85 51.39
C GLY A 191 22.79 30.20 51.34
N LEU A 192 22.07 31.31 51.56
CA LEU A 192 22.63 32.62 51.88
C LEU A 192 21.61 33.46 52.69
N SER A 193 22.07 33.86 53.88
CA SER A 193 21.63 34.95 54.78
C SER A 193 20.19 35.00 55.25
#